data_AF-F3C7U7-F1
#
_entry.id   AF-F3C7U7-F1
#
_cell.length_a   1.000
_cell.length_b   1.000
_cell.length_c   1.000
_cell.angle_alpha   90.00
_cell.angle_beta   90.00
_cell.angle_gamma   90.00
#
_symmetry.space_group_name_H-M   'P 1'
#
loop_
_entity.id
_entity.type
_entity.pdbx_description
1 polymer ?
#
loop_
_entity_poly.entity_id
_entity_poly.type
_entity_poly.pdbx_seq_one_letter_code
_entity_poly.pdbx_strand_id
1 'polypeptide(L)'
;YSAGLGRIAQGLVIIISISVAISQLEVKTDLLNHVIVIALITVGLTVALALGLGSREIAGQIIAGIYVRELFQVGQQVRVGDTEGQIEEIGTVKTTLLTDEGELVSFSNRILLEQRVSSR
;
A
#
# COMPACT_ATOMS: atom_id res chain seq x y z
N TYR A 1 -23.38 7.36 -0.67
CA TYR A 1 -22.10 7.07 0.01
C TYR A 1 -22.00 7.58 1.46
N SER A 2 -22.81 8.55 1.89
CA SER A 2 -22.86 9.04 3.29
C SER A 2 -23.40 8.03 4.32
N ALA A 3 -24.29 7.12 3.90
CA ALA A 3 -24.94 6.16 4.80
C ALA A 3 -24.03 5.03 5.32
N GLY A 4 -22.92 4.73 4.64
CA GLY A 4 -21.97 3.69 5.07
C GLY A 4 -21.01 4.19 6.15
N LEU A 5 -20.44 5.37 5.93
CA LEU A 5 -19.56 6.05 6.89
C LEU A 5 -20.29 6.38 8.21
N GLY A 6 -21.55 6.83 8.12
CA GLY A 6 -22.37 7.10 9.31
C GLY A 6 -22.61 5.86 10.18
N ARG A 7 -22.84 4.68 9.57
CA ARG A 7 -23.04 3.43 10.32
C ARG A 7 -21.76 2.95 10.99
N ILE A 8 -20.61 3.12 10.34
CA ILE A 8 -19.31 2.73 10.92
C ILE A 8 -18.96 3.64 12.11
N ALA A 9 -19.13 4.96 11.95
CA ALA A 9 -18.93 5.92 13.03
C ALA A 9 -19.88 5.66 14.20
N GLN A 10 -21.17 5.38 13.92
CA GLN A 10 -22.15 5.03 14.94
C GLN A 10 -21.76 3.76 15.70
N GLY A 11 -21.30 2.71 15.01
CA GLY A 11 -20.83 1.47 15.64
C GLY A 11 -19.65 1.71 16.59
N LEU A 12 -18.67 2.52 16.17
CA LEU A 12 -17.53 2.90 17.01
C LEU A 12 -17.97 3.65 18.27
N VAL A 13 -18.87 4.64 18.12
CA VAL A 13 -19.37 5.43 19.26
C VAL A 13 -20.16 4.55 20.24
N ILE A 14 -20.97 3.61 19.76
CA ILE A 14 -21.72 2.69 20.63
C ILE A 14 -20.76 1.81 21.45
N ILE A 15 -19.73 1.25 20.81
CA ILE A 15 -18.73 0.42 21.48
C ILE A 15 -18.00 1.23 22.57
N ILE A 16 -17.59 2.45 22.26
CA ILE A 16 -16.89 3.34 23.20
C ILE A 16 -17.82 3.70 24.37
N SER A 17 -19.09 4.06 24.09
CA SER A 17 -20.06 4.42 25.14
C SER A 17 -20.38 3.26 26.07
N ILE A 18 -20.56 2.04 25.56
CA ILE A 18 -20.77 0.84 26.37
C ILE A 18 -19.55 0.56 27.24
N SER A 19 -18.34 0.69 26.68
CA SER A 19 -17.10 0.55 27.42
C SER A 19 -17.05 1.52 28.61
N VAL A 20 -17.36 2.79 28.40
CA VAL A 20 -17.34 3.83 29.46
C VAL A 20 -18.42 3.59 30.52
N ALA A 21 -19.62 3.20 30.12
CA ALA A 21 -20.72 2.90 31.03
C ALA A 21 -20.38 1.70 31.94
N ILE A 22 -19.72 0.69 31.39
CA ILE A 22 -19.22 -0.45 32.15
C ILE A 22 -18.13 0.00 33.12
N SER A 23 -17.18 0.86 32.72
CA SER A 23 -16.10 1.32 33.61
C SER A 23 -16.62 2.08 34.85
N GLN A 24 -17.82 2.66 34.81
CA GLN A 24 -18.42 3.40 35.94
C GLN A 24 -19.07 2.50 37.03
N LEU A 25 -19.15 1.18 36.86
CA LEU A 25 -19.74 0.24 37.84
C LEU A 25 -18.70 -0.25 38.89
N GLU A 26 -18.14 0.68 39.66
CA GLU A 26 -16.90 0.68 40.48
C GLU A 26 -16.44 -0.55 41.32
N VAL A 27 -17.17 -1.65 41.53
CA VAL A 27 -16.74 -2.72 42.49
C VAL A 27 -16.31 -4.03 41.82
N LYS A 28 -16.57 -4.21 40.52
CA LYS A 28 -16.15 -5.41 39.75
C LYS A 28 -15.53 -5.08 38.38
N THR A 29 -15.34 -3.80 38.06
CA THR A 29 -15.11 -3.32 36.70
C THR A 29 -13.67 -3.14 36.32
N ASP A 30 -12.71 -3.13 37.25
CA ASP A 30 -11.30 -3.08 36.88
C ASP A 30 -10.89 -4.25 35.97
N LEU A 31 -11.28 -5.47 36.31
CA LEU A 31 -11.04 -6.65 35.48
C LEU A 31 -11.74 -6.55 34.12
N LEU A 32 -12.99 -6.10 34.09
CA LEU A 32 -13.77 -5.98 32.87
C LEU A 32 -13.24 -4.86 31.95
N ASN A 33 -12.82 -3.73 32.54
CA ASN A 33 -12.17 -2.62 31.85
C ASN A 33 -10.84 -3.07 31.21
N HIS A 34 -10.01 -3.82 31.93
CA HIS A 34 -8.78 -4.39 31.37
C HIS A 34 -9.07 -5.32 30.20
N VAL A 35 -10.08 -6.20 30.30
CA VAL A 35 -10.45 -7.11 29.20
C VAL A 35 -10.90 -6.33 27.96
N ILE A 36 -11.71 -5.28 28.12
CA ILE A 36 -12.16 -4.44 27.00
C ILE A 36 -10.99 -3.67 26.38
N VAL A 37 -10.12 -3.07 27.20
CA VAL A 37 -8.91 -2.38 26.72
C VAL A 37 -7.99 -3.34 25.95
N ILE A 38 -7.74 -4.53 26.49
CA ILE A 38 -6.93 -5.56 25.82
C ILE A 38 -7.59 -5.99 24.52
N ALA A 39 -8.91 -6.19 24.48
CA ALA A 39 -9.64 -6.53 23.27
C ALA A 39 -9.52 -5.44 22.20
N LEU A 40 -9.71 -4.17 22.58
CA LEU A 40 -9.56 -3.03 21.67
C LEU A 40 -8.13 -2.89 21.14
N ILE A 41 -7.12 -3.04 22.00
CA ILE A 41 -5.71 -3.03 21.58
C ILE A 41 -5.43 -4.19 20.63
N THR A 42 -5.91 -5.39 20.93
CA THR A 42 -5.67 -6.58 20.10
C THR A 42 -6.29 -6.43 18.71
N VAL A 43 -7.54 -5.96 18.63
CA VAL A 43 -8.22 -5.70 17.35
C VAL A 43 -7.51 -4.58 16.60
N GLY A 44 -7.17 -3.48 17.28
CA GLY A 44 -6.44 -2.37 16.68
C GLY A 44 -5.08 -2.80 16.12
N LEU A 45 -4.31 -3.58 16.88
CA LEU A 45 -3.01 -4.11 16.47
C LEU A 45 -3.15 -5.07 15.30
N THR A 46 -4.16 -5.94 15.32
CA THR A 46 -4.44 -6.88 14.24
C THR A 46 -4.71 -6.14 12.93
N VAL A 47 -5.58 -5.12 12.96
CA VAL A 47 -5.88 -4.30 11.79
C VAL A 47 -4.64 -3.52 11.32
N ALA A 48 -3.90 -2.91 12.25
CA ALA A 48 -2.68 -2.17 11.92
C ALA A 48 -1.62 -3.08 11.26
N LEU A 49 -1.43 -4.30 11.77
CA LEU A 49 -0.50 -5.27 11.19
C LEU A 49 -0.99 -5.81 9.84
N ALA A 50 -2.28 -6.13 9.72
CA ALA A 50 -2.85 -6.60 8.46
C ALA A 50 -2.69 -5.54 7.35
N LEU A 51 -2.98 -4.27 7.67
CA LEU A 51 -2.80 -3.17 6.73
C LEU A 51 -1.32 -2.86 6.46
N GLY A 52 -0.48 -2.81 7.51
CA GLY A 52 0.94 -2.49 7.37
C GLY A 52 1.69 -3.55 6.55
N LEU A 53 1.48 -4.84 6.88
CA LEU A 53 2.08 -5.95 6.14
C LEU A 53 1.48 -6.08 4.74
N GLY A 54 0.16 -5.93 4.59
CA GLY A 54 -0.52 -6.00 3.30
C GLY A 54 -0.14 -4.86 2.35
N SER A 55 0.17 -3.67 2.87
CA SER A 55 0.54 -2.50 2.07
C SER A 55 2.03 -2.42 1.75
N ARG A 56 2.88 -3.25 2.37
CA ARG A 56 4.34 -3.23 2.17
C ARG A 56 4.74 -3.38 0.71
N GLU A 57 4.10 -4.30 -0.02
CA GLU A 57 4.41 -4.55 -1.43
C GLU A 57 4.04 -3.34 -2.30
N ILE A 58 2.86 -2.75 -2.07
CA ILE A 58 2.40 -1.55 -2.80
C ILE A 58 3.32 -0.37 -2.52
N ALA A 59 3.71 -0.14 -1.26
CA ALA A 59 4.65 0.91 -0.90
C ALA A 59 6.01 0.72 -1.60
N GLY A 60 6.49 -0.52 -1.70
CA GLY A 60 7.72 -0.86 -2.44
C GLY A 60 7.62 -0.52 -3.94
N GLN A 61 6.49 -0.84 -4.58
CA GLN A 61 6.24 -0.52 -5.99
C GLN A 61 6.16 1.01 -6.23
N ILE A 62 5.57 1.77 -5.30
CA ILE A 62 5.51 3.23 -5.38
C ILE A 62 6.92 3.83 -5.31
N ILE A 63 7.73 3.38 -4.35
CA ILE A 63 9.12 3.84 -4.20
C ILE A 63 9.93 3.47 -5.44
N ALA A 64 9.79 2.24 -5.95
CA ALA A 64 10.41 1.80 -7.19
C ALA A 64 10.05 2.71 -8.38
N GLY A 65 8.78 3.09 -8.53
CA GLY A 65 8.35 4.01 -9.58
C GLY A 65 8.97 5.41 -9.47
N ILE A 66 9.21 5.91 -8.26
CA ILE A 66 9.94 7.17 -8.05
C ILE A 66 11.39 7.03 -8.52
N TYR A 67 12.09 5.97 -8.11
CA TYR A 67 13.48 5.74 -8.52
C TYR A 67 13.64 5.53 -10.03
N VAL A 68 12.73 4.80 -10.68
CA VAL A 68 12.78 4.60 -12.15
C VAL A 68 12.65 5.94 -12.90
N ARG A 69 11.81 6.87 -12.41
CA ARG A 69 11.66 8.21 -13.00
C ARG A 69 12.89 9.11 -12.80
N GLU A 70 13.69 8.86 -11.77
CA GLU A 70 14.95 9.57 -11.57
C GLU A 70 16.09 8.98 -12.40
N LEU A 71 16.10 7.66 -12.62
CA LEU A 71 17.18 6.95 -13.29
C LEU A 71 17.05 6.95 -14.82
N PHE A 72 15.83 7.03 -15.35
CA PHE A 72 15.56 6.93 -16.78
C PHE A 72 14.62 8.04 -17.27
N GLN A 73 14.82 8.47 -18.51
CA GLN A 73 14.01 9.50 -19.15
C GLN A 73 13.21 8.91 -20.32
N VAL A 74 12.01 9.44 -20.53
CA VAL A 74 11.22 9.14 -21.73
C VAL A 74 12.02 9.56 -22.97
N GLY A 75 12.11 8.68 -23.96
CA GLY A 75 12.93 8.83 -25.16
C GLY A 75 14.32 8.17 -25.07
N GLN A 76 14.71 7.62 -23.93
CA GLN A 76 16.00 6.94 -23.75
C GLN A 76 15.93 5.50 -24.29
N GLN A 77 16.98 5.06 -25.00
CA GLN A 77 17.11 3.68 -25.46
C GLN A 77 17.61 2.82 -24.31
N VAL A 78 16.83 1.80 -23.94
CA VAL A 78 17.16 0.91 -22.83
C VAL A 78 16.98 -0.54 -23.23
N ARG A 79 17.88 -1.39 -22.72
CA ARG A 79 17.77 -2.84 -22.86
C ARG A 79 17.44 -3.47 -21.51
N VAL A 80 16.34 -4.20 -21.47
CA VAL A 80 15.81 -4.90 -20.30
C VAL A 80 15.79 -6.39 -20.60
N GLY A 81 16.79 -7.12 -20.10
CA GLY A 81 16.99 -8.53 -20.44
C GLY A 81 17.30 -8.71 -21.94
N ASP A 82 16.42 -9.43 -22.63
CA ASP A 82 16.53 -9.71 -24.07
C ASP A 82 15.75 -8.71 -24.94
N THR A 83 14.96 -7.82 -24.35
CA THR A 83 14.16 -6.82 -25.07
C THR A 83 14.87 -5.47 -25.07
N GLU A 84 15.04 -4.89 -26.26
CA GLU A 84 15.61 -3.55 -26.46
C GLU A 84 14.55 -2.63 -27.08
N GLY A 85 14.47 -1.40 -26.59
CA GLY A 85 13.49 -0.44 -27.05
C GLY A 85 13.66 0.94 -26.43
N GLN A 86 12.93 1.91 -26.96
CA GLN A 86 12.90 3.28 -26.46
C GLN A 86 11.81 3.43 -25.40
N ILE A 87 12.11 4.12 -24.29
CA ILE A 87 11.10 4.42 -23.26
C ILE A 87 10.06 5.38 -23.85
N GLU A 88 8.82 4.90 -23.98
CA GLU A 88 7.68 5.72 -24.43
C GLU A 88 7.00 6.41 -23.24
N GLU A 89 6.82 5.70 -22.12
CA GLU A 89 6.14 6.24 -20.94
C GLU A 89 6.64 5.58 -19.65
N ILE A 90 6.86 6.38 -18.59
CA ILE A 90 7.17 5.89 -17.23
C ILE A 90 5.97 6.13 -16.30
N GLY A 91 5.11 5.13 -16.18
CA GLY A 91 3.97 5.11 -15.27
C GLY A 91 4.37 4.86 -13.81
N THR A 92 3.39 4.97 -12.90
CA THR A 92 3.61 4.82 -11.46
C THR A 92 4.05 3.42 -11.05
N VAL A 93 3.63 2.39 -11.79
CA VAL A 93 3.90 0.97 -11.48
C VAL A 93 4.51 0.18 -12.65
N LYS A 94 4.48 0.75 -13.85
CA LYS A 94 4.98 0.13 -15.08
C LYS A 94 5.58 1.18 -16.01
N THR A 95 6.54 0.76 -16.82
CA THR A 95 7.15 1.55 -17.88
C THR A 95 6.89 0.85 -19.21
N THR A 96 6.50 1.62 -20.22
CA THR A 96 6.25 1.13 -21.57
C THR A 96 7.47 1.41 -22.44
N LEU A 97 7.95 0.39 -23.15
CA LEU A 97 8.99 0.48 -24.16
C LEU A 97 8.38 0.29 -25.55
N LEU A 98 8.81 1.10 -26.50
CA LEU A 98 8.60 0.91 -27.93
C LEU A 98 9.79 0.15 -28.50
N THR A 99 9.58 -1.07 -28.98
CA THR A 99 10.63 -1.86 -29.61
C THR A 99 10.94 -1.34 -31.01
N ASP A 100 12.10 -1.70 -31.55
CA ASP A 100 12.50 -1.35 -32.93
C ASP A 100 11.56 -1.97 -33.98
N GLU A 101 10.80 -2.99 -33.60
CA GLU A 101 9.76 -3.65 -34.41
C GLU A 101 8.42 -2.91 -34.39
N GLY A 102 8.31 -1.82 -33.60
CA GLY A 102 7.11 -1.00 -33.47
C GLY A 102 6.08 -1.54 -32.46
N GLU A 103 6.46 -2.50 -31.62
CA GLU A 103 5.59 -3.07 -30.59
C GLU A 103 5.73 -2.35 -29.25
N LEU A 104 4.62 -2.19 -28.53
CA LEU A 104 4.59 -1.60 -27.18
C LEU A 104 4.65 -2.69 -26.12
N VAL A 105 5.74 -2.74 -25.37
CA VAL A 105 5.98 -3.73 -24.32
C VAL A 105 5.99 -3.04 -22.96
N SER A 106 5.09 -3.46 -22.06
CA SER A 106 5.01 -2.93 -20.69
C SER A 106 5.82 -3.79 -19.71
N PHE A 107 6.79 -3.19 -19.04
CA PHE A 107 7.56 -3.80 -17.95
C PHE A 107 7.15 -3.24 -16.58
N SER A 108 7.12 -4.09 -15.55
CA SER A 108 6.94 -3.61 -14.17
C SER A 108 8.18 -2.82 -13.74
N ASN A 109 7.98 -1.70 -13.04
CA ASN A 109 9.07 -0.86 -12.54
C ASN A 109 10.06 -1.64 -11.66
N ARG A 110 9.60 -2.70 -10.99
CA ARG A 110 10.48 -3.61 -10.23
C ARG A 110 11.50 -4.32 -11.12
N ILE A 111 11.11 -4.79 -12.31
CA ILE A 111 12.01 -5.51 -13.24
C ILE A 111 13.11 -4.58 -13.74
N LEU A 112 12.78 -3.31 -14.00
CA LEU A 112 13.72 -2.27 -14.40
C LEU A 112 14.75 -1.91 -13.33
N LEU A 113 14.47 -2.20 -12.05
CA LEU A 113 15.38 -1.95 -10.94
C LEU A 113 16.16 -3.20 -10.51
N GLU A 114 15.57 -4.38 -10.66
CA GLU A 114 16.16 -5.65 -10.23
C GLU A 114 17.04 -6.30 -11.30
N GLN A 115 16.75 -6.05 -12.58
CA GLN A 115 17.59 -6.54 -13.68
C GLN A 115 18.59 -5.47 -14.13
N ARG A 116 19.74 -5.93 -14.65
CA ARG A 116 20.76 -5.06 -15.21
C ARG A 116 20.22 -4.39 -16.47
N VAL A 117 19.75 -3.15 -16.33
CA VAL A 117 19.36 -2.30 -17.46
C VAL A 117 20.61 -1.59 -17.99
N SER A 118 20.86 -1.73 -19.29
CA SER A 118 21.90 -0.97 -19.99
C SER A 118 21.23 0.15 -20.77
N SER A 119 21.68 1.38 -20.55
CA SER A 119 21.34 2.52 -21.40
C SER A 119 22.54 2.88 -22.28
N ARG A 120 22.28 3.18 -23.54
CA ARG A 120 23.23 3.83 -24.45
C ARG A 120 22.72 5.19 -24.89
#